data_AF-A0AB32X1C3-F1
#
_entry.id   AF-A0AB32X1C3-F1
#
_cell.length_a   1.000
_cell.length_b   1.000
_cell.length_c   1.000
_cell.angle_alpha   90.00
_cell.angle_beta   90.00
_cell.angle_gamma   90.00
#
_symmetry.space_group_name_H-M   'P 1'
#
loop_
_entity.id
_entity.type
_entity.pdbx_description
1 polymer ?
#
loop_
_entity_poly.entity_id
_entity_poly.type
_entity_poly.pdbx_seq_one_letter_code
_entity_poly.pdbx_strand_id
1 'polypeptide(L)'
;MATKPGVLTDWPWKHLGNFKYAILTPWVIHSTYSLLMSKGEKEANLTYHLIFPFLMTRVLHNQIWISVSRYRTAKGKNRIVDKGIDFEQVDRESNWDDQIILNGILLYLTNMIMPGASHLPLWRSDGFIIVILLHTGPVEFLYYWLHRALHHHFLYSRYHSHHHSSIATEPITSVIHPFAEEVAYFLLFAIPLMTVMFTGTASIAAIFIYITYIDLMNNMGHCNFELVPKWVFSTFPPLKFLMYTPSYHSLHHTQFRTNYSLFMPMYDYLYGTVDKSSDDLYETSLKRQEESPDIVHLTHLTTTDSIYHLRLGFASLASKPYAFKWYFTRAMWPVSCWSAVFTWFYGHTFVSESNTFNNLKLQSWVVPRYTMHYLLQREKKDLNYLIEEALLEADSKGAKVVSFGLLNQHEELNGNGELYIQRHPQLRIRLVDGSSLAAAVVVNSIPQETTQVLLTGRISKVGYAIALALCQKGVQVAAMNEDEYQKLQHSDCQFGKNLVLAENYDQKIWLVGEGLTDKEQLKATKGTVFVPFTQFPPKKLLKDCYYHTTPAMVAPKSLDNIHSCENWLARRVMSAWRVAGIVHGLEGWNVHECGQTMFSMDKVWEATLLHGFCPLSLSI
;
A
#
# COMPACT_ATOMS: atom_id res chain seq x y z
N MET A 1 4.69 -20.40 -1.75
CA MET A 1 4.25 -21.78 -1.41
C MET A 1 5.37 -22.48 -0.68
N ALA A 2 5.04 -23.49 0.15
CA ALA A 2 6.04 -24.30 0.83
C ALA A 2 7.03 -24.91 -0.17
N THR A 3 8.28 -25.08 0.24
CA THR A 3 9.37 -25.55 -0.65
C THR A 3 9.11 -26.94 -1.24
N LYS A 4 8.38 -27.80 -0.52
CA LYS A 4 7.92 -29.13 -0.96
C LYS A 4 6.50 -29.36 -0.46
N PRO A 5 5.44 -28.88 -1.13
CA PRO A 5 4.07 -28.92 -0.62
C PRO A 5 3.64 -30.29 -0.07
N GLY A 6 3.08 -30.31 1.13
CA GLY A 6 2.50 -31.50 1.75
C GLY A 6 1.07 -31.80 1.30
N VAL A 7 0.48 -32.88 1.84
CA VAL A 7 -0.95 -33.18 1.65
C VAL A 7 -1.79 -32.09 2.31
N LEU A 8 -2.89 -31.67 1.68
CA LEU A 8 -3.74 -30.56 2.14
C LEU A 8 -2.97 -29.23 2.30
N THR A 9 -2.03 -28.94 1.40
CA THR A 9 -1.36 -27.62 1.38
C THR A 9 -2.33 -26.50 0.99
N ASP A 10 -3.13 -26.75 -0.05
CA ASP A 10 -4.06 -25.76 -0.58
C ASP A 10 -5.39 -25.75 0.16
N TRP A 11 -5.95 -24.56 0.31
CA TRP A 11 -7.28 -24.34 0.86
C TRP A 11 -8.37 -24.96 -0.03
N PRO A 12 -9.44 -25.58 0.53
CA PRO A 12 -10.47 -26.26 -0.25
C PRO A 12 -11.14 -25.36 -1.31
N TRP A 13 -11.24 -24.06 -1.03
CA TRP A 13 -11.86 -23.07 -1.91
C TRP A 13 -10.87 -22.19 -2.68
N LYS A 14 -9.58 -22.57 -2.73
CA LYS A 14 -8.57 -21.81 -3.49
C LYS A 14 -8.99 -21.54 -4.94
N HIS A 15 -9.65 -22.51 -5.57
CA HIS A 15 -10.16 -22.42 -6.95
C HIS A 15 -11.27 -21.36 -7.14
N LEU A 16 -11.95 -20.95 -6.07
CA LEU A 16 -12.98 -19.89 -6.13
C LEU A 16 -12.37 -18.49 -6.22
N GLY A 17 -11.09 -18.32 -5.86
CA GLY A 17 -10.43 -17.01 -5.83
C GLY A 17 -11.27 -15.98 -5.05
N ASN A 18 -11.59 -14.85 -5.69
CA ASN A 18 -12.39 -13.79 -5.08
C ASN A 18 -13.86 -14.17 -4.80
N PHE A 19 -14.36 -15.29 -5.33
CA PHE A 19 -15.73 -15.78 -5.08
C PHE A 19 -15.86 -16.59 -3.78
N LYS A 20 -14.77 -16.84 -3.05
CA LYS A 20 -14.76 -17.62 -1.81
C LYS A 20 -15.74 -17.14 -0.74
N TYR A 21 -16.07 -15.84 -0.72
CA TYR A 21 -17.06 -15.29 0.21
C TYR A 21 -18.49 -15.84 0.00
N ALA A 22 -18.79 -16.38 -1.19
CA ALA A 22 -20.07 -17.03 -1.47
C ALA A 22 -20.33 -18.26 -0.58
N ILE A 23 -19.29 -18.85 0.00
CA ILE A 23 -19.40 -20.00 0.90
C ILE A 23 -20.24 -19.65 2.14
N LEU A 24 -20.11 -18.44 2.68
CA LEU A 24 -20.85 -18.02 3.86
C LEU A 24 -22.27 -17.52 3.54
N THR A 25 -22.57 -17.22 2.28
CA THR A 25 -23.82 -16.57 1.85
C THR A 25 -25.08 -17.31 2.31
N PRO A 26 -25.20 -18.65 2.22
CA PRO A 26 -26.40 -19.35 2.67
C PRO A 26 -26.72 -19.13 4.15
N TRP A 27 -25.71 -19.23 5.02
CA TRP A 27 -25.88 -19.02 6.46
C TRP A 27 -26.19 -17.57 6.80
N VAL A 28 -25.54 -16.61 6.14
CA VAL A 28 -25.81 -15.18 6.34
C VAL A 28 -27.24 -14.81 5.92
N ILE A 29 -27.70 -15.30 4.77
CA ILE A 29 -29.08 -15.09 4.30
C ILE A 29 -30.06 -15.71 5.28
N HIS A 30 -29.85 -16.96 5.69
CA HIS A 30 -30.73 -17.64 6.64
C HIS A 30 -30.75 -16.94 8.01
N SER A 31 -29.59 -16.49 8.50
CA SER A 31 -29.47 -15.74 9.76
C SER A 31 -30.19 -14.39 9.71
N THR A 32 -30.06 -13.67 8.60
CA THR A 32 -30.75 -12.39 8.41
C THR A 32 -32.26 -12.60 8.27
N TYR A 33 -32.68 -13.60 7.49
CA TYR A 33 -34.10 -13.91 7.29
C TYR A 33 -34.78 -14.34 8.59
N SER A 34 -34.16 -15.26 9.34
CA SER A 34 -34.69 -15.71 10.63
C SER A 34 -34.78 -14.58 11.65
N LEU A 35 -33.80 -13.66 11.67
CA LEU A 35 -33.87 -12.47 12.53
C LEU A 35 -35.08 -11.59 12.20
N LEU A 36 -35.31 -11.32 10.90
CA LEU A 36 -36.42 -10.48 10.43
C LEU A 36 -37.80 -11.11 10.64
N MET A 37 -37.88 -12.45 10.63
CA MET A 37 -39.14 -13.19 10.79
C MET A 37 -39.44 -13.59 12.24
N SER A 38 -38.47 -13.50 13.15
CA SER A 38 -38.66 -13.85 14.57
C SER A 38 -39.67 -12.93 15.25
N LYS A 39 -40.63 -13.50 16.00
CA LYS A 39 -41.69 -12.74 16.70
C LYS A 39 -41.37 -12.53 18.18
N GLY A 40 -40.11 -12.28 18.53
CA GLY A 40 -39.67 -11.89 19.87
C GLY A 40 -38.27 -12.39 20.27
N GLU A 41 -37.67 -11.76 21.28
CA GLU A 41 -36.31 -12.05 21.78
C GLU A 41 -36.10 -13.50 22.24
N LYS A 42 -37.16 -14.18 22.71
CA LYS A 42 -37.09 -15.58 23.17
C LYS A 42 -36.99 -16.61 22.05
N GLU A 43 -37.36 -16.24 20.82
CA GLU A 43 -37.26 -17.12 19.64
C GLU A 43 -35.95 -16.88 18.86
N ALA A 44 -35.29 -15.74 19.04
CA ALA A 44 -34.08 -15.39 18.32
C ALA A 44 -32.85 -16.09 18.91
N ASN A 45 -32.18 -16.93 18.11
CA ASN A 45 -30.88 -17.51 18.46
C ASN A 45 -29.80 -16.43 18.30
N LEU A 46 -29.62 -15.61 19.33
CA LEU A 46 -28.68 -14.48 19.32
C LEU A 46 -27.25 -14.91 18.94
N THR A 47 -26.82 -16.10 19.37
CA THR A 47 -25.54 -16.68 18.97
C THR A 47 -25.43 -16.80 17.46
N TYR A 48 -26.46 -17.33 16.77
CA TYR A 48 -26.50 -17.49 15.32
C TYR A 48 -26.51 -16.15 14.56
N HIS A 49 -27.19 -15.14 15.11
CA HIS A 49 -27.28 -13.81 14.50
C HIS A 49 -26.01 -12.98 14.64
N LEU A 50 -25.26 -13.18 15.71
CA LEU A 50 -24.04 -12.42 15.98
C LEU A 50 -22.79 -12.98 15.27
N ILE A 51 -22.84 -14.19 14.68
CA ILE A 51 -21.69 -14.77 13.95
C ILE A 51 -21.22 -13.84 12.83
N PHE A 52 -22.11 -13.42 11.91
CA PHE A 52 -21.69 -12.60 10.78
C PHE A 52 -21.15 -11.22 11.18
N PRO A 53 -21.83 -10.44 12.07
CA PRO A 53 -21.26 -9.22 12.62
C PRO A 53 -19.87 -9.44 13.26
N PHE A 54 -19.69 -10.54 13.99
CA PHE A 54 -18.40 -10.88 14.59
C PHE A 54 -17.31 -11.19 13.55
N LEU A 55 -17.63 -11.91 12.46
CA LEU A 55 -16.66 -12.10 11.38
C LEU A 55 -16.26 -10.76 10.74
N MET A 56 -17.20 -9.82 10.60
CA MET A 56 -16.90 -8.47 10.09
C MET A 56 -16.02 -7.66 11.04
N THR A 57 -16.21 -7.77 12.37
CA THR A 57 -15.31 -7.11 13.32
C THR A 57 -13.90 -7.69 13.25
N ARG A 58 -13.73 -8.98 12.98
CA ARG A 58 -12.42 -9.60 12.76
C ARG A 58 -11.73 -9.08 11.50
N VAL A 59 -12.45 -8.94 10.38
CA VAL A 59 -11.91 -8.34 9.15
C VAL A 59 -11.45 -6.91 9.42
N LEU A 60 -12.28 -6.11 10.09
CA LEU A 60 -11.95 -4.73 10.45
C LEU A 60 -10.73 -4.65 11.38
N HIS A 61 -10.68 -5.50 12.40
CA HIS A 61 -9.57 -5.56 13.36
C HIS A 61 -8.23 -5.84 12.66
N ASN A 62 -8.19 -6.85 11.78
CA ASN A 62 -6.98 -7.16 11.00
C ASN A 62 -6.59 -6.01 10.07
N GLN A 63 -7.56 -5.40 9.37
CA GLN A 63 -7.28 -4.26 8.49
C GLN A 63 -6.72 -3.05 9.26
N ILE A 64 -7.23 -2.75 10.47
CA ILE A 64 -6.68 -1.69 11.32
C ILE A 64 -5.21 -1.99 11.66
N TRP A 65 -4.91 -3.22 12.08
CA TRP A 65 -3.54 -3.64 12.38
C TRP A 65 -2.60 -3.50 11.18
N ILE A 66 -3.04 -3.93 9.99
CA ILE A 66 -2.27 -3.76 8.74
C ILE A 66 -1.97 -2.28 8.50
N SER A 67 -2.99 -1.42 8.55
CA SER A 67 -2.85 0.03 8.33
C SER A 67 -1.90 0.67 9.34
N VAL A 68 -2.02 0.33 10.63
CA VAL A 68 -1.15 0.85 11.69
C VAL A 68 0.30 0.35 11.53
N SER A 69 0.50 -0.94 11.28
CA SER A 69 1.82 -1.54 11.04
C SER A 69 2.53 -0.86 9.87
N ARG A 70 1.83 -0.67 8.74
CA ARG A 70 2.39 -0.03 7.56
C ARG A 70 2.73 1.43 7.79
N TYR A 71 1.87 2.17 8.49
CA TYR A 71 2.13 3.57 8.84
C TYR A 71 3.37 3.70 9.76
N ARG A 72 3.47 2.85 10.79
CA ARG A 72 4.59 2.83 11.73
C ARG A 72 5.90 2.45 11.04
N THR A 73 5.88 1.39 10.23
CA THR A 73 7.08 0.91 9.52
C THR A 73 7.55 1.85 8.42
N ALA A 74 6.62 2.58 7.75
CA ALA A 74 6.96 3.62 6.78
C ALA A 74 7.67 4.82 7.42
N LYS A 75 7.35 5.16 8.67
CA LYS A 75 8.07 6.18 9.46
C LYS A 75 9.40 5.69 10.04
N GLY A 76 9.63 4.38 10.11
CA GLY A 76 10.84 3.75 10.68
C GLY A 76 10.94 3.78 12.22
N LYS A 77 10.06 4.52 12.91
CA LYS A 77 10.03 4.59 14.37
C LYS A 77 9.65 3.24 14.97
N ASN A 78 10.41 2.80 15.95
CA ASN A 78 10.25 1.49 16.60
C ASN A 78 10.31 0.28 15.64
N ARG A 79 10.77 0.43 14.39
CA ARG A 79 10.86 -0.66 13.41
C ARG A 79 11.87 -1.73 13.85
N ILE A 80 11.47 -2.99 13.76
CA ILE A 80 12.26 -4.13 14.25
C ILE A 80 13.18 -4.68 13.15
N VAL A 81 12.60 -5.04 12.00
CA VAL A 81 13.31 -5.64 10.85
C VAL A 81 13.35 -4.64 9.70
N ASP A 82 14.55 -4.42 9.13
CA ASP A 82 14.81 -3.48 8.03
C ASP A 82 14.63 -4.06 6.62
N LYS A 83 14.32 -5.36 6.52
CA LYS A 83 14.08 -6.00 5.23
C LYS A 83 12.83 -5.42 4.56
N GLY A 84 12.93 -5.13 3.26
CA GLY A 84 11.81 -4.64 2.46
C GLY A 84 10.79 -5.71 2.11
N ILE A 85 9.56 -5.29 1.85
CA ILE A 85 8.47 -6.12 1.32
C ILE A 85 8.43 -5.95 -0.21
N ASP A 86 8.09 -7.03 -0.92
CA ASP A 86 7.91 -7.02 -2.37
C ASP A 86 6.49 -7.44 -2.79
N PHE A 87 6.20 -7.31 -4.09
CA PHE A 87 4.91 -7.73 -4.64
C PHE A 87 4.66 -9.24 -4.49
N GLU A 88 5.70 -10.07 -4.47
CA GLU A 88 5.53 -11.52 -4.31
C GLU A 88 5.03 -11.87 -2.91
N GLN A 89 5.53 -11.19 -1.88
CA GLN A 89 5.01 -11.32 -0.52
C GLN A 89 3.56 -10.88 -0.45
N VAL A 90 3.21 -9.70 -1.00
CA VAL A 90 1.81 -9.23 -1.00
C VAL A 90 0.87 -10.22 -1.69
N ASP A 91 1.29 -10.83 -2.80
CA ASP A 91 0.49 -11.83 -3.50
C ASP A 91 0.33 -13.12 -2.67
N ARG A 92 1.39 -13.58 -2.02
CA ARG A 92 1.35 -14.76 -1.13
C ARG A 92 0.41 -14.54 0.06
N GLU A 93 0.40 -13.35 0.62
CA GLU A 93 -0.37 -13.01 1.83
C GLU A 93 -1.79 -12.50 1.52
N SER A 94 -2.16 -12.41 0.23
CA SER A 94 -3.43 -11.83 -0.22
C SER A 94 -4.70 -12.57 0.23
N ASN A 95 -4.57 -13.82 0.69
CA ASN A 95 -5.67 -14.67 1.14
C ASN A 95 -5.75 -14.83 2.67
N TRP A 96 -5.22 -13.87 3.43
CA TRP A 96 -5.22 -13.87 4.90
C TRP A 96 -6.61 -14.03 5.55
N ASP A 97 -7.67 -13.70 4.81
CA ASP A 97 -9.06 -13.80 5.22
C ASP A 97 -9.65 -15.23 5.12
N ASP A 98 -8.94 -16.19 4.53
CA ASP A 98 -9.37 -17.59 4.44
C ASP A 98 -9.65 -18.20 5.82
N GLN A 99 -8.82 -17.87 6.81
CA GLN A 99 -9.06 -18.32 8.19
C GLN A 99 -10.34 -17.74 8.81
N ILE A 100 -10.78 -16.54 8.40
CA ILE A 100 -12.03 -15.94 8.89
C ILE A 100 -13.21 -16.69 8.29
N ILE A 101 -13.12 -17.06 7.00
CA ILE A 101 -14.13 -17.89 6.33
C ILE A 101 -14.24 -19.25 7.02
N LEU A 102 -13.11 -19.91 7.29
CA LEU A 102 -13.09 -21.20 8.00
C LEU A 102 -13.73 -21.10 9.39
N ASN A 103 -13.35 -20.10 10.18
CA ASN A 103 -13.98 -19.85 11.48
C ASN A 103 -15.48 -19.63 11.34
N GLY A 104 -15.92 -18.88 10.33
CA GLY A 104 -17.34 -18.65 10.07
C GLY A 104 -18.10 -19.95 9.80
N ILE A 105 -17.56 -20.81 8.94
CA ILE A 105 -18.13 -22.14 8.67
C ILE A 105 -18.23 -22.94 9.96
N LEU A 106 -17.16 -23.01 10.75
CA LEU A 106 -17.13 -23.78 11.99
C LEU A 106 -18.12 -23.23 13.02
N LEU A 107 -18.18 -21.91 13.22
CA LEU A 107 -19.14 -21.29 14.15
C LEU A 107 -20.59 -21.59 13.76
N TYR A 108 -20.92 -21.49 12.46
CA TYR A 108 -22.26 -21.81 11.98
C TYR A 108 -22.59 -23.29 12.13
N LEU A 109 -21.70 -24.19 11.72
CA LEU A 109 -21.89 -25.63 11.85
C LEU A 109 -22.02 -26.05 13.31
N THR A 110 -21.15 -25.55 14.19
CA THR A 110 -21.20 -25.83 15.62
C THR A 110 -22.52 -25.36 16.23
N ASN A 111 -22.98 -24.15 15.92
CA ASN A 111 -24.28 -23.64 16.40
C ASN A 111 -25.47 -24.49 15.92
N MET A 112 -25.41 -25.03 14.70
CA MET A 112 -26.49 -25.84 14.11
C MET A 112 -26.49 -27.30 14.60
N ILE A 113 -25.31 -27.89 14.80
CA ILE A 113 -25.17 -29.33 15.07
C ILE A 113 -25.13 -29.60 16.59
N MET A 114 -24.55 -28.70 17.38
CA MET A 114 -24.37 -28.91 18.81
C MET A 114 -25.45 -28.16 19.61
N PRO A 115 -26.35 -28.85 20.33
CA PRO A 115 -27.40 -28.20 21.11
C PRO A 115 -26.84 -27.19 22.13
N GLY A 116 -25.71 -27.52 22.76
CA GLY A 116 -25.03 -26.68 23.74
C GLY A 116 -24.29 -25.46 23.17
N ALA A 117 -24.31 -25.27 21.84
CA ALA A 117 -23.76 -24.09 21.16
C ALA A 117 -24.85 -23.13 20.65
N SER A 118 -26.12 -23.49 20.84
CA SER A 118 -27.29 -22.68 20.48
C SER A 118 -27.81 -21.92 21.71
N HIS A 119 -28.35 -20.73 21.51
CA HIS A 119 -28.95 -19.91 22.59
C HIS A 119 -28.04 -19.68 23.81
N LEU A 120 -26.75 -19.41 23.56
CA LEU A 120 -25.80 -19.15 24.64
C LEU A 120 -26.12 -17.85 25.39
N PRO A 121 -25.92 -17.80 26.72
CA PRO A 121 -26.00 -16.54 27.45
C PRO A 121 -24.92 -15.56 26.97
N LEU A 122 -25.19 -14.26 27.11
CA LEU A 122 -24.24 -13.22 26.71
C LEU A 122 -22.91 -13.32 27.48
N TRP A 123 -22.96 -13.55 28.79
CA TRP A 123 -21.79 -13.59 29.67
C TRP A 123 -21.88 -14.71 30.70
N ARG A 124 -20.74 -15.37 30.96
CA ARG A 124 -20.54 -16.32 32.05
C ARG A 124 -19.10 -16.26 32.55
N SER A 125 -18.92 -15.89 33.82
CA SER A 125 -17.59 -15.73 34.41
C SER A 125 -16.85 -17.06 34.62
N ASP A 126 -17.56 -18.12 35.00
CA ASP A 126 -16.99 -19.46 35.21
C ASP A 126 -16.39 -20.03 33.91
N GLY A 127 -17.15 -19.98 32.81
CA GLY A 127 -16.66 -20.37 31.49
C GLY A 127 -15.50 -19.50 31.02
N PHE A 128 -15.55 -18.19 31.24
CA PHE A 128 -14.46 -17.29 30.85
C PHE A 128 -13.15 -17.59 31.58
N ILE A 129 -13.22 -17.90 32.88
CA ILE A 129 -12.05 -18.33 33.67
C ILE A 129 -11.49 -19.65 33.14
N ILE A 130 -12.36 -20.63 32.83
CA ILE A 130 -11.94 -21.91 32.22
C ILE A 130 -11.20 -21.65 30.91
N VAL A 131 -11.70 -20.75 30.05
CA VAL A 131 -11.03 -20.40 28.79
C VAL A 131 -9.63 -19.85 29.03
N ILE A 132 -9.46 -18.92 29.98
CA ILE A 132 -8.15 -18.34 30.31
C ILE A 132 -7.19 -19.42 30.82
N LEU A 133 -7.63 -20.27 31.75
CA LEU A 133 -6.79 -21.31 32.34
C LEU A 133 -6.37 -22.36 31.29
N LEU A 134 -7.30 -22.78 30.42
CA LEU A 134 -6.99 -23.73 29.36
C LEU A 134 -6.08 -23.14 28.29
N HIS A 135 -6.23 -21.85 27.99
CA HIS A 135 -5.34 -21.16 27.08
C HIS A 135 -3.92 -21.07 27.66
N THR A 136 -3.78 -20.43 28.82
CA THR A 136 -2.49 -20.15 29.46
C THR A 136 -1.71 -21.41 29.89
N GLY A 137 -2.40 -22.53 30.10
CA GLY A 137 -1.77 -23.83 30.38
C GLY A 137 -1.70 -24.73 29.14
N PRO A 138 -2.68 -25.65 28.96
CA PRO A 138 -2.65 -26.67 27.92
C PRO A 138 -2.40 -26.17 26.49
N VAL A 139 -3.06 -25.10 26.06
CA VAL A 139 -2.96 -24.62 24.67
C VAL A 139 -1.54 -24.12 24.38
N GLU A 140 -0.99 -23.27 25.24
CA GLU A 140 0.37 -22.75 25.10
C GLU A 140 1.42 -23.88 25.11
N PHE A 141 1.27 -24.84 26.02
CA PHE A 141 2.16 -26.00 26.09
C PHE A 141 2.11 -26.86 24.82
N LEU A 142 0.90 -27.18 24.34
CA LEU A 142 0.71 -27.99 23.14
C LEU A 142 1.17 -27.24 21.88
N TYR A 143 0.92 -25.94 21.79
CA TYR A 143 1.41 -25.11 20.70
C TYR A 143 2.93 -25.16 20.63
N TYR A 144 3.62 -24.93 21.75
CA TYR A 144 5.08 -24.89 21.79
C TYR A 144 5.69 -26.16 21.16
N TRP A 145 5.17 -27.34 21.51
CA TRP A 145 5.65 -28.60 20.95
C TRP A 145 5.24 -28.81 19.49
N LEU A 146 4.02 -28.44 19.11
CA LEU A 146 3.56 -28.50 17.72
C LEU A 146 4.43 -27.60 16.83
N HIS A 147 4.66 -26.37 17.25
CA HIS A 147 5.46 -25.38 16.54
C HIS A 147 6.91 -25.84 16.41
N ARG A 148 7.52 -26.33 17.50
CA ARG A 148 8.86 -26.93 17.45
C ARG A 148 8.94 -28.13 16.51
N ALA A 149 7.90 -28.97 16.46
CA ALA A 149 7.81 -30.08 15.51
C ALA A 149 7.68 -29.58 14.05
N LEU A 150 6.92 -28.51 13.80
CA LEU A 150 6.81 -27.88 12.49
C LEU A 150 8.15 -27.33 11.99
N HIS A 151 9.07 -26.99 12.88
CA HIS A 151 10.46 -26.63 12.54
C HIS A 151 11.40 -27.82 12.29
N HIS A 152 10.94 -29.05 12.48
CA HIS A 152 11.66 -30.22 12.00
C HIS A 152 11.66 -30.23 10.47
N HIS A 153 12.83 -30.50 9.86
CA HIS A 153 13.08 -30.36 8.40
C HIS A 153 11.98 -30.93 7.48
N PHE A 154 11.38 -32.06 7.87
CA PHE A 154 10.31 -32.71 7.11
C PHE A 154 9.02 -31.87 7.07
N LEU A 155 8.55 -31.41 8.23
CA LEU A 155 7.33 -30.61 8.35
C LEU A 155 7.57 -29.16 7.91
N TYR A 156 8.76 -28.61 8.19
CA TYR A 156 9.13 -27.27 7.78
C TYR A 156 9.03 -27.08 6.27
N SER A 157 9.69 -27.97 5.51
CA SER A 157 9.67 -27.87 4.04
C SER A 157 8.27 -28.00 3.42
N ARG A 158 7.33 -28.65 4.12
CA ARG A 158 5.98 -28.96 3.63
C ARG A 158 4.90 -27.98 4.05
N TYR A 159 4.99 -27.50 5.27
CA TYR A 159 3.92 -26.76 5.92
C TYR A 159 4.43 -25.38 6.37
N HIS A 160 5.46 -25.35 7.21
CA HIS A 160 5.81 -24.12 7.93
C HIS A 160 6.72 -23.14 7.17
N SER A 161 7.48 -23.61 6.16
CA SER A 161 8.37 -22.76 5.34
C SER A 161 7.62 -21.70 4.55
N HIS A 162 6.33 -21.89 4.29
CA HIS A 162 5.52 -20.87 3.61
C HIS A 162 5.31 -19.63 4.49
N HIS A 163 4.99 -19.83 5.77
CA HIS A 163 4.85 -18.76 6.75
C HIS A 163 6.17 -17.99 6.93
N HIS A 164 7.26 -18.73 7.10
CA HIS A 164 8.62 -18.18 7.24
C HIS A 164 9.21 -17.56 5.97
N SER A 165 8.52 -17.64 4.83
CA SER A 165 8.96 -16.95 3.61
C SER A 165 8.87 -15.41 3.74
N SER A 166 8.08 -14.92 4.69
CA SER A 166 7.88 -13.50 4.99
C SER A 166 8.71 -13.06 6.19
N ILE A 167 10.01 -12.79 5.97
CA ILE A 167 10.94 -12.37 7.04
C ILE A 167 10.57 -10.99 7.61
N ALA A 168 10.18 -10.04 6.75
CA ALA A 168 9.57 -8.79 7.18
C ALA A 168 8.07 -9.04 7.31
N THR A 169 7.63 -9.41 8.51
CA THR A 169 6.24 -9.80 8.74
C THR A 169 5.31 -8.58 8.65
N GLU A 170 4.09 -8.84 8.19
CA GLU A 170 2.94 -7.97 8.38
C GLU A 170 1.96 -8.65 9.34
N PRO A 171 1.03 -7.95 10.01
CA PRO A 171 0.07 -8.58 10.93
C PRO A 171 -0.62 -9.82 10.34
N ILE A 172 -0.96 -9.76 9.05
CA ILE A 172 -1.58 -10.86 8.30
C ILE A 172 -0.67 -12.05 8.07
N THR A 173 0.66 -11.91 8.09
CA THR A 173 1.60 -13.04 8.00
C THR A 173 1.30 -14.11 9.05
N SER A 174 0.76 -13.69 10.20
CA SER A 174 0.36 -14.56 11.31
C SER A 174 -0.63 -15.67 10.95
N VAL A 175 -1.33 -15.56 9.82
CA VAL A 175 -2.39 -16.49 9.41
C VAL A 175 -2.14 -17.05 8.00
N ILE A 176 -0.95 -16.83 7.46
CA ILE A 176 -0.52 -17.35 6.16
C ILE A 176 0.17 -18.68 6.36
N HIS A 177 -0.65 -19.73 6.45
CA HIS A 177 -0.21 -21.11 6.54
C HIS A 177 -0.88 -21.98 5.46
N PRO A 178 -0.26 -23.11 5.10
CA PRO A 178 -0.94 -24.17 4.38
C PRO A 178 -2.15 -24.69 5.17
N PHE A 179 -3.18 -25.15 4.46
CA PHE A 179 -4.47 -25.49 5.07
C PHE A 179 -4.36 -26.55 6.18
N ALA A 180 -3.52 -27.58 6.00
CA ALA A 180 -3.30 -28.61 7.02
C ALA A 180 -2.74 -28.07 8.34
N GLU A 181 -1.80 -27.11 8.25
CA GLU A 181 -1.20 -26.48 9.43
C GLU A 181 -2.23 -25.60 10.14
N GLU A 182 -3.02 -24.84 9.36
CA GLU A 182 -4.10 -24.03 9.89
C GLU A 182 -5.14 -24.89 10.62
N VAL A 183 -5.55 -26.04 10.05
CA VAL A 183 -6.45 -26.98 10.72
C VAL A 183 -5.87 -27.46 12.06
N ALA A 184 -4.57 -27.73 12.15
CA ALA A 184 -3.93 -28.13 13.40
C ALA A 184 -4.00 -27.02 14.46
N TYR A 185 -3.75 -25.76 14.07
CA TYR A 185 -3.92 -24.62 14.98
C TYR A 185 -5.38 -24.42 15.41
N PHE A 186 -6.33 -24.58 14.50
CA PHE A 186 -7.76 -24.49 14.82
C PHE A 186 -8.20 -25.56 15.82
N LEU A 187 -7.78 -26.82 15.64
CA LEU A 187 -8.07 -27.89 16.60
C LEU A 187 -7.50 -27.59 17.98
N LEU A 188 -6.29 -27.04 18.02
CA LEU A 188 -5.64 -26.62 19.24
C LEU A 188 -6.41 -25.48 19.94
N PHE A 189 -6.77 -24.42 19.20
CA PHE A 189 -7.53 -23.30 19.74
C PHE A 189 -8.99 -23.63 20.03
N ALA A 190 -9.53 -24.72 19.48
CA ALA A 190 -10.84 -25.22 19.81
C ALA A 190 -10.89 -25.83 21.23
N ILE A 191 -9.77 -26.24 21.83
CA ILE A 191 -9.77 -26.92 23.15
C ILE A 191 -10.53 -26.12 24.22
N PRO A 192 -10.24 -24.83 24.48
CA PRO A 192 -10.98 -24.07 25.49
C PRO A 192 -12.45 -23.88 25.13
N LEU A 193 -12.75 -23.63 23.84
CA LEU A 193 -14.11 -23.39 23.34
C LEU A 193 -14.99 -24.62 23.44
N MET A 194 -14.48 -25.78 23.01
CA MET A 194 -15.17 -27.06 23.10
C MET A 194 -15.37 -27.46 24.57
N THR A 195 -14.39 -27.21 25.43
CA THR A 195 -14.50 -27.52 26.86
C THR A 195 -15.67 -26.77 27.49
N VAL A 196 -15.76 -25.44 27.31
CA VAL A 196 -16.87 -24.68 27.89
C VAL A 196 -18.23 -25.03 27.29
N MET A 197 -18.27 -25.49 26.04
CA MET A 197 -19.51 -26.01 25.45
C MET A 197 -19.93 -27.33 26.10
N PHE A 198 -19.00 -28.28 26.29
CA PHE A 198 -19.30 -29.58 26.91
C PHE A 198 -19.62 -29.48 28.40
N THR A 199 -19.03 -28.51 29.12
CA THR A 199 -19.34 -28.26 30.53
C THR A 199 -20.60 -27.41 30.73
N GLY A 200 -21.23 -26.92 29.66
CA GLY A 200 -22.42 -26.06 29.74
C GLY A 200 -22.13 -24.67 30.32
N THR A 201 -20.87 -24.22 30.30
CA THR A 201 -20.42 -22.94 30.85
C THR A 201 -20.10 -21.91 29.75
N ALA A 202 -20.34 -22.23 28.48
CA ALA A 202 -20.10 -21.33 27.36
C ALA A 202 -20.94 -20.04 27.43
N SER A 203 -20.38 -18.95 26.92
CA SER A 203 -21.10 -17.69 26.68
C SER A 203 -20.60 -17.02 25.41
N ILE A 204 -21.46 -16.22 24.78
CA ILE A 204 -21.16 -15.53 23.52
C ILE A 204 -19.90 -14.66 23.66
N ALA A 205 -19.85 -13.84 24.72
CA ALA A 205 -18.73 -12.94 24.96
C ALA A 205 -17.42 -13.69 25.21
N ALA A 206 -17.42 -14.80 25.96
CA ALA A 206 -16.20 -15.57 26.21
C ALA A 206 -15.59 -16.11 24.90
N ILE A 207 -16.42 -16.63 23.98
CA ILE A 207 -15.97 -17.13 22.68
C ILE A 207 -15.40 -15.98 21.83
N PHE A 208 -16.13 -14.87 21.72
CA PHE A 208 -15.73 -13.75 20.88
C PHE A 208 -14.48 -13.04 21.40
N ILE A 209 -14.39 -12.82 22.72
CA ILE A 209 -13.21 -12.23 23.36
C ILE A 209 -12.01 -13.13 23.15
N TYR A 210 -12.16 -14.45 23.31
CA TYR A 210 -11.05 -15.38 23.12
C TYR A 210 -10.50 -15.35 21.69
N ILE A 211 -11.37 -15.47 20.69
CA ILE A 211 -10.95 -15.40 19.27
C ILE A 211 -10.34 -14.03 18.95
N THR A 212 -10.92 -12.94 19.47
CA THR A 212 -10.36 -11.59 19.30
C THR A 212 -8.99 -11.45 19.95
N TYR A 213 -8.78 -12.09 21.11
CA TYR A 213 -7.48 -12.12 21.80
C TYR A 213 -6.43 -12.89 20.99
N ILE A 214 -6.77 -14.03 20.39
CA ILE A 214 -5.87 -14.75 19.48
C ILE A 214 -5.47 -13.85 18.30
N ASP A 215 -6.45 -13.23 17.63
CA ASP A 215 -6.19 -12.31 16.51
C ASP A 215 -5.30 -11.13 16.95
N LEU A 216 -5.56 -10.56 18.13
CA LEU A 216 -4.83 -9.41 18.68
C LEU A 216 -3.36 -9.77 18.91
N MET A 217 -3.11 -10.87 19.62
CA MET A 217 -1.75 -11.30 19.94
C MET A 217 -0.98 -11.65 18.67
N ASN A 218 -1.59 -12.42 17.76
CA ASN A 218 -0.98 -12.77 16.47
C ASN A 218 -0.62 -11.54 15.63
N ASN A 219 -1.54 -10.58 15.50
CA ASN A 219 -1.28 -9.34 14.78
C ASN A 219 -0.18 -8.51 15.45
N MET A 220 -0.17 -8.45 16.78
CA MET A 220 0.87 -7.77 17.55
C MET A 220 2.24 -8.40 17.32
N GLY A 221 2.37 -9.73 17.31
CA GLY A 221 3.65 -10.41 17.08
C GLY A 221 4.25 -10.17 15.69
N HIS A 222 3.41 -9.95 14.69
CA HIS A 222 3.82 -9.84 13.29
C HIS A 222 3.80 -8.40 12.76
N CYS A 223 3.57 -7.40 13.60
CA CYS A 223 3.39 -6.02 13.14
C CYS A 223 4.69 -5.31 12.73
N ASN A 224 5.86 -5.89 13.01
CA ASN A 224 7.20 -5.36 12.70
C ASN A 224 7.51 -3.96 13.28
N PHE A 225 6.84 -3.58 14.38
CA PHE A 225 7.25 -2.45 15.21
C PHE A 225 7.05 -2.77 16.69
N GLU A 226 7.97 -2.29 17.54
CA GLU A 226 7.86 -2.54 18.97
C GLU A 226 6.93 -1.51 19.63
N LEU A 227 5.83 -1.99 20.22
CA LEU A 227 4.81 -1.16 20.87
C LEU A 227 4.67 -1.38 22.37
N VAL A 228 5.27 -2.43 22.94
CA VAL A 228 5.16 -2.77 24.35
C VAL A 228 6.16 -1.91 25.13
N PRO A 229 5.71 -0.92 25.92
CA PRO A 229 6.63 -0.01 26.58
C PRO A 229 7.25 -0.67 27.82
N LYS A 230 8.49 -0.29 28.14
CA LYS A 230 9.27 -0.92 29.22
C LYS A 230 8.59 -0.91 30.58
N TRP A 231 7.82 0.13 30.86
CA TRP A 231 7.18 0.31 32.17
C TRP A 231 6.20 -0.82 32.50
N VAL A 232 5.66 -1.49 31.48
CA VAL A 232 4.75 -2.64 31.66
C VAL A 232 5.51 -3.79 32.33
N PHE A 233 6.70 -4.13 31.84
CA PHE A 233 7.52 -5.20 32.40
C PHE A 233 8.24 -4.78 33.69
N SER A 234 8.54 -3.50 33.89
CA SER A 234 9.09 -3.06 35.19
C SER A 234 8.04 -3.06 36.30
N THR A 235 6.78 -2.73 35.99
CA THR A 235 5.68 -2.70 36.96
C THR A 235 5.22 -4.11 37.34
N PHE A 236 5.18 -5.03 36.36
CA PHE A 236 4.85 -6.43 36.60
C PHE A 236 5.84 -7.37 35.89
N PRO A 237 7.03 -7.61 36.48
CA PRO A 237 8.09 -8.43 35.88
C PRO A 237 7.66 -9.83 35.41
N PRO A 238 6.75 -10.56 36.10
CA PRO A 238 6.28 -11.85 35.61
C PRO A 238 5.63 -11.81 34.22
N LEU A 239 5.10 -10.66 33.78
CA LEU A 239 4.45 -10.54 32.48
C LEU A 239 5.39 -10.88 31.32
N LYS A 240 6.71 -10.66 31.46
CA LYS A 240 7.71 -11.01 30.44
C LYS A 240 7.64 -12.50 30.04
N PHE A 241 7.21 -13.37 30.96
CA PHE A 241 7.05 -14.80 30.72
C PHE A 241 5.65 -15.17 30.23
N LEU A 242 4.65 -14.32 30.48
CA LEU A 242 3.24 -14.56 30.17
C LEU A 242 2.77 -13.86 28.88
N MET A 243 3.62 -13.03 28.27
CA MET A 243 3.30 -12.29 27.06
C MET A 243 4.58 -11.95 26.28
N TYR A 244 4.68 -12.39 25.03
CA TYR A 244 5.78 -11.99 24.16
C TYR A 244 5.64 -10.52 23.73
N THR A 245 6.71 -9.96 23.20
CA THR A 245 6.71 -8.69 22.46
C THR A 245 6.81 -8.92 20.94
N PRO A 246 6.38 -7.95 20.10
CA PRO A 246 6.63 -8.00 18.66
C PRO A 246 8.10 -8.30 18.31
N SER A 247 9.05 -7.69 19.04
CA SER A 247 10.49 -7.96 18.85
C SER A 247 10.89 -9.40 19.16
N TYR A 248 10.34 -9.99 20.23
CA TYR A 248 10.60 -11.38 20.61
C TYR A 248 10.13 -12.35 19.51
N HIS A 249 8.92 -12.14 18.96
CA HIS A 249 8.40 -12.98 17.88
C HIS A 249 9.08 -12.70 16.53
N SER A 250 9.49 -11.47 16.25
CA SER A 250 10.25 -11.14 15.03
C SER A 250 11.60 -11.87 14.97
N LEU A 251 12.23 -12.14 16.13
CA LEU A 251 13.43 -12.97 16.18
C LEU A 251 13.19 -14.40 15.70
N HIS A 252 12.01 -14.95 15.99
CA HIS A 252 11.64 -16.27 15.49
C HIS A 252 11.66 -16.33 13.96
N HIS A 253 11.11 -15.31 13.29
CA HIS A 253 11.08 -15.20 11.83
C HIS A 253 12.44 -14.91 11.17
N THR A 254 13.42 -14.44 11.94
CA THR A 254 14.76 -14.11 11.42
C THR A 254 15.82 -15.16 11.76
N GLN A 255 15.71 -15.83 12.91
CA GLN A 255 16.65 -16.85 13.38
C GLN A 255 16.14 -18.28 13.18
N PHE A 256 14.83 -18.48 13.02
CA PHE A 256 14.12 -19.75 12.76
C PHE A 256 14.22 -20.84 13.85
N ARG A 257 15.23 -20.79 14.72
CA ARG A 257 15.57 -21.88 15.65
C ARG A 257 15.41 -21.53 17.14
N THR A 258 14.78 -20.41 17.41
CA THR A 258 14.61 -19.84 18.75
C THR A 258 13.19 -19.26 18.87
N ASN A 259 12.74 -19.01 20.10
CA ASN A 259 11.48 -18.33 20.41
C ASN A 259 10.24 -19.03 19.81
N TYR A 260 9.96 -20.27 20.22
CA TYR A 260 8.86 -21.10 19.69
C TYR A 260 7.52 -20.92 20.41
N SER A 261 7.46 -20.17 21.51
CA SER A 261 6.22 -19.96 22.28
C SER A 261 5.06 -19.45 21.41
N LEU A 262 3.82 -19.77 21.78
CA LEU A 262 2.65 -19.10 21.21
C LEU A 262 2.62 -17.67 21.69
N PHE A 263 2.11 -17.37 22.89
CA PHE A 263 2.10 -16.01 23.44
C PHE A 263 2.91 -15.89 24.72
N MET A 264 3.25 -17.00 25.37
CA MET A 264 3.90 -17.02 26.67
C MET A 264 5.36 -17.52 26.56
N PRO A 265 6.36 -16.63 26.57
CA PRO A 265 7.78 -16.99 26.50
C PRO A 265 8.24 -17.99 27.58
N MET A 266 7.48 -18.16 28.66
CA MET A 266 7.78 -19.11 29.75
C MET A 266 8.28 -20.48 29.25
N TYR A 267 7.67 -21.04 28.20
CA TYR A 267 8.08 -22.34 27.67
C TYR A 267 9.44 -22.30 26.98
N ASP A 268 9.78 -21.21 26.28
CA ASP A 268 11.12 -21.05 25.72
C ASP A 268 12.19 -20.94 26.81
N TYR A 269 11.88 -20.23 27.91
CA TYR A 269 12.78 -20.16 29.06
C TYR A 269 12.96 -21.54 29.71
N LEU A 270 11.86 -22.28 29.90
CA LEU A 270 11.88 -23.60 30.53
C LEU A 270 12.70 -24.62 29.71
N TYR A 271 12.61 -24.55 28.38
CA TYR A 271 13.27 -25.50 27.49
C TYR A 271 14.55 -24.98 26.81
N GLY A 272 15.00 -23.77 27.19
CA GLY A 272 16.28 -23.20 26.73
C GLY A 272 16.30 -22.81 25.25
N THR A 273 15.17 -22.37 24.69
CA THR A 273 15.04 -21.96 23.28
C THR A 273 14.92 -20.44 23.08
N VAL A 274 15.12 -19.66 24.13
CA VAL A 274 15.16 -18.19 24.06
C VAL A 274 16.37 -17.72 23.23
N ASP A 275 16.13 -16.80 22.31
CA ASP A 275 17.21 -16.14 21.56
C ASP A 275 17.99 -15.19 22.47
N LYS A 276 19.33 -15.27 22.40
CA LYS A 276 20.23 -14.46 23.23
C LYS A 276 20.08 -12.95 22.98
N SER A 277 19.62 -12.55 21.80
CA SER A 277 19.45 -11.14 21.43
C SER A 277 18.07 -10.57 21.78
N SER A 278 17.19 -11.35 22.41
CA SER A 278 15.80 -10.94 22.67
C SER A 278 15.68 -9.62 23.46
N ASP A 279 16.45 -9.48 24.54
CA ASP A 279 16.42 -8.27 25.37
C ASP A 279 17.06 -7.07 24.65
N ASP A 280 18.17 -7.29 23.95
CA ASP A 280 18.88 -6.25 23.21
C ASP A 280 18.04 -5.70 22.04
N LEU A 281 17.34 -6.58 21.31
CA LEU A 281 16.47 -6.17 20.20
C LEU A 281 15.26 -5.39 20.71
N TYR A 282 14.63 -5.84 21.80
CA TYR A 282 13.52 -5.12 22.43
C TYR A 282 13.94 -3.70 22.82
N GLU A 283 15.07 -3.59 23.53
CA GLU A 283 15.66 -2.34 23.99
C GLU A 283 16.03 -1.39 22.86
N THR A 284 16.67 -1.92 21.80
CA THR A 284 17.11 -1.13 20.65
C THR A 284 15.93 -0.67 19.81
N SER A 285 14.94 -1.54 19.60
CA SER A 285 13.72 -1.22 18.85
C SER A 285 12.96 -0.09 19.53
N LEU A 286 12.81 -0.11 20.86
CA LEU A 286 12.13 0.96 21.60
C LEU A 286 12.82 2.33 21.53
N LYS A 287 14.16 2.35 21.42
CA LYS A 287 14.95 3.58 21.33
C LYS A 287 15.01 4.15 19.91
N ARG A 288 14.62 3.37 18.90
CA ARG A 288 14.70 3.74 17.48
C ARG A 288 13.77 4.91 17.15
N GLN A 289 14.36 6.02 16.74
CA GLN A 289 13.64 7.23 16.35
C GLN A 289 13.05 7.12 14.94
N GLU A 290 12.21 8.10 14.55
CA GLU A 290 11.74 8.23 13.17
C GLU A 290 12.93 8.35 12.21
N GLU A 291 12.81 7.70 11.04
CA GLU A 291 13.85 7.69 10.01
C GLU A 291 13.81 9.02 9.24
N SER A 292 14.95 9.72 9.19
CA SER A 292 15.13 10.91 8.36
C SER A 292 15.23 10.52 6.88
N PRO A 293 14.37 11.05 6.00
CA PRO A 293 14.48 10.80 4.57
C PRO A 293 15.62 11.61 3.93
N ASP A 294 16.31 11.03 2.96
CA ASP A 294 17.19 11.78 2.04
C ASP A 294 16.37 12.46 0.94
N ILE A 295 15.33 11.79 0.45
CA ILE A 295 14.48 12.27 -0.65
C ILE A 295 13.01 12.10 -0.25
N VAL A 296 12.24 13.16 -0.44
CA VAL A 296 10.78 13.15 -0.23
C VAL A 296 10.08 13.32 -1.58
N HIS A 297 9.04 12.53 -1.82
CA HIS A 297 8.12 12.69 -2.94
C HIS A 297 6.74 13.08 -2.43
N LEU A 298 6.28 14.30 -2.76
CA LEU A 298 4.94 14.76 -2.38
C LEU A 298 3.91 14.29 -3.40
N THR A 299 2.92 13.53 -2.97
CA THR A 299 1.78 13.11 -3.79
C THR A 299 0.47 13.53 -3.13
N HIS A 300 -0.67 13.27 -3.78
CA HIS A 300 -1.98 13.54 -3.20
C HIS A 300 -3.01 12.52 -3.71
N LEU A 301 -4.19 12.51 -3.08
CA LEU A 301 -5.27 11.61 -3.49
C LEU A 301 -5.87 12.07 -4.82
N THR A 302 -6.14 11.16 -5.74
CA THR A 302 -6.67 11.52 -7.07
C THR A 302 -8.20 11.56 -7.05
N THR A 303 -8.83 10.40 -7.10
CA THR A 303 -10.28 10.20 -6.93
C THR A 303 -10.60 9.79 -5.50
N THR A 304 -11.87 9.84 -5.08
CA THR A 304 -12.30 9.37 -3.74
C THR A 304 -11.84 7.95 -3.41
N ASP A 305 -11.74 7.10 -4.42
CA ASP A 305 -11.37 5.69 -4.28
C ASP A 305 -9.84 5.47 -4.23
N SER A 306 -9.04 6.49 -4.58
CA SER A 306 -7.58 6.39 -4.55
C SER A 306 -7.02 6.13 -3.15
N ILE A 307 -7.76 6.47 -2.08
CA ILE A 307 -7.35 6.17 -0.70
C ILE A 307 -7.17 4.66 -0.46
N TYR A 308 -7.97 3.83 -1.13
CA TYR A 308 -7.90 2.38 -1.01
C TYR A 308 -6.66 1.76 -1.67
N HIS A 309 -6.04 2.52 -2.59
CA HIS A 309 -4.82 2.15 -3.29
C HIS A 309 -3.55 2.72 -2.64
N LEU A 310 -3.68 3.53 -1.58
CA LEU A 310 -2.53 3.84 -0.74
C LEU A 310 -2.03 2.56 -0.05
N ARG A 311 -0.72 2.49 0.21
CA ARG A 311 -0.11 1.39 0.98
C ARG A 311 -0.83 1.17 2.32
N LEU A 312 -1.26 2.26 2.97
CA LEU A 312 -1.98 2.23 4.25
C LEU A 312 -3.38 1.63 4.15
N GLY A 313 -3.97 1.58 2.95
CA GLY A 313 -5.28 1.00 2.68
C GLY A 313 -5.22 -0.52 2.49
N PHE A 314 -5.84 -1.02 1.43
CA PHE A 314 -5.91 -2.46 1.16
C PHE A 314 -4.68 -2.92 0.38
N ALA A 315 -3.89 -3.83 0.96
CA ALA A 315 -2.69 -4.40 0.34
C ALA A 315 -2.92 -4.95 -1.08
N SER A 316 -4.03 -5.66 -1.27
CA SER A 316 -4.40 -6.28 -2.54
C SER A 316 -4.81 -5.27 -3.62
N LEU A 317 -5.28 -4.08 -3.24
CA LEU A 317 -5.61 -3.00 -4.17
C LEU A 317 -4.39 -2.12 -4.43
N ALA A 318 -3.65 -1.75 -3.39
CA ALA A 318 -2.42 -0.96 -3.51
C ALA A 318 -1.36 -1.65 -4.38
N SER A 319 -1.29 -2.98 -4.37
CA SER A 319 -0.37 -3.75 -5.23
C SER A 319 -0.79 -3.86 -6.70
N LYS A 320 -1.90 -3.23 -7.08
CA LYS A 320 -2.44 -3.25 -8.45
C LYS A 320 -2.59 -1.82 -8.97
N PRO A 321 -2.40 -1.61 -10.28
CA PRO A 321 -2.64 -0.30 -10.88
C PRO A 321 -4.07 0.16 -10.62
N TYR A 322 -4.22 1.42 -10.23
CA TYR A 322 -5.52 2.03 -10.03
C TYR A 322 -6.34 1.98 -11.33
N ALA A 323 -7.54 1.43 -11.23
CA ALA A 323 -8.52 1.41 -12.30
C ALA A 323 -9.91 1.62 -11.69
N PHE A 324 -10.67 2.55 -12.26
CA PHE A 324 -12.03 2.82 -11.81
C PHE A 324 -12.92 1.59 -11.99
N LYS A 325 -13.64 1.22 -10.92
CA LYS A 325 -14.55 0.08 -10.88
C LYS A 325 -15.89 0.51 -10.29
N TRP A 326 -16.87 0.73 -11.17
CA TRP A 326 -18.18 1.28 -10.78
C TRP A 326 -18.86 0.53 -9.62
N TYR A 327 -18.76 -0.81 -9.59
CA TYR A 327 -19.38 -1.63 -8.55
C TYR A 327 -18.68 -1.46 -7.20
N PHE A 328 -17.35 -1.32 -7.20
CA PHE A 328 -16.56 -1.13 -6.00
C PHE A 328 -16.79 0.26 -5.42
N THR A 329 -16.77 1.29 -6.28
CA THR A 329 -17.12 2.67 -5.90
C THR A 329 -18.51 2.74 -5.27
N ARG A 330 -19.50 2.03 -5.85
CA ARG A 330 -20.85 1.96 -5.27
C ARG A 330 -20.94 1.13 -4.00
N ALA A 331 -20.09 0.14 -3.79
CA ALA A 331 -20.10 -0.61 -2.53
C ALA A 331 -19.44 0.20 -1.40
N MET A 332 -18.36 0.92 -1.73
CA MET A 332 -17.53 1.64 -0.77
C MET A 332 -17.90 3.12 -0.60
N TRP A 333 -18.95 3.60 -1.28
CA TRP A 333 -19.33 5.02 -1.26
C TRP A 333 -19.45 5.64 0.14
N PRO A 334 -20.00 4.96 1.19
CA PRO A 334 -20.10 5.58 2.50
C PRO A 334 -18.71 5.81 3.10
N VAL A 335 -17.82 4.83 2.95
CA VAL A 335 -16.44 4.90 3.44
C VAL A 335 -15.65 5.96 2.66
N SER A 336 -15.86 6.04 1.33
CA SER A 336 -15.23 7.05 0.47
C SER A 336 -15.67 8.46 0.85
N CYS A 337 -16.96 8.66 1.16
CA CYS A 337 -17.48 9.94 1.63
C CYS A 337 -16.89 10.34 3.00
N TRP A 338 -16.85 9.41 3.96
CA TRP A 338 -16.23 9.66 5.27
C TRP A 338 -14.74 9.98 5.15
N SER A 339 -14.03 9.28 4.26
CA SER A 339 -12.63 9.58 3.93
C SER A 339 -12.47 10.99 3.36
N ALA A 340 -13.33 11.40 2.42
CA ALA A 340 -13.30 12.75 1.86
C ALA A 340 -13.49 13.83 2.93
N VAL A 341 -14.42 13.62 3.85
CA VAL A 341 -14.63 14.53 4.99
C VAL A 341 -13.42 14.53 5.92
N PHE A 342 -12.93 13.37 6.34
CA PHE A 342 -11.81 13.26 7.28
C PHE A 342 -10.54 13.89 6.73
N THR A 343 -10.19 13.56 5.48
CA THR A 343 -9.00 14.10 4.82
C THR A 343 -9.10 15.61 4.64
N TRP A 344 -10.29 16.16 4.39
CA TRP A 344 -10.49 17.62 4.30
C TRP A 344 -10.16 18.34 5.61
N PHE A 345 -10.51 17.76 6.77
CA PHE A 345 -10.16 18.32 8.08
C PHE A 345 -8.73 17.97 8.53
N TYR A 346 -8.11 16.94 7.96
CA TYR A 346 -6.74 16.58 8.30
C TYR A 346 -5.78 17.64 7.77
N GLY A 347 -5.08 18.30 8.71
CA GLY A 347 -4.28 19.51 8.47
C GLY A 347 -2.78 19.26 8.31
N HIS A 348 -2.34 18.01 8.11
CA HIS A 348 -0.92 17.68 7.97
C HIS A 348 -0.71 16.64 6.86
N THR A 349 0.50 16.62 6.29
CA THR A 349 0.90 15.52 5.40
C THR A 349 1.25 14.28 6.21
N PHE A 350 1.20 13.10 5.58
CA PHE A 350 1.59 11.86 6.24
C PHE A 350 2.41 10.96 5.33
N VAL A 351 3.33 10.20 5.92
CA VAL A 351 4.16 9.23 5.21
C VAL A 351 3.30 8.03 4.82
N SER A 352 3.18 7.75 3.52
CA SER A 352 2.45 6.58 3.02
C SER A 352 3.37 5.39 2.81
N GLU A 353 4.60 5.64 2.35
CA GLU A 353 5.57 4.61 2.01
C GLU A 353 6.99 5.11 2.22
N SER A 354 7.90 4.17 2.48
CA SER A 354 9.34 4.39 2.50
C SER A 354 10.03 3.32 1.67
N ASN A 355 11.02 3.73 0.89
CA ASN A 355 11.85 2.85 0.06
C ASN A 355 13.31 3.09 0.39
N THR A 356 14.14 2.10 0.11
CA THR A 356 15.60 2.25 0.20
C THR A 356 16.19 2.02 -1.19
N PHE A 357 17.06 2.91 -1.63
CA PHE A 357 17.78 2.79 -2.89
C PHE A 357 19.27 3.01 -2.67
N ASN A 358 20.08 1.96 -2.82
CA ASN A 358 21.47 1.98 -2.40
C ASN A 358 21.58 2.43 -0.93
N ASN A 359 22.18 3.59 -0.67
CA ASN A 359 22.31 4.17 0.66
C ASN A 359 21.27 5.28 0.95
N LEU A 360 20.37 5.59 0.01
CA LEU A 360 19.40 6.68 0.15
C LEU A 360 18.07 6.17 0.72
N LYS A 361 17.51 6.97 1.64
CA LYS A 361 16.18 6.78 2.22
C LYS A 361 15.17 7.64 1.49
N LEU A 362 14.22 6.98 0.84
CA LEU A 362 13.15 7.63 0.09
C LEU A 362 11.86 7.53 0.90
N GLN A 363 11.06 8.60 0.91
CA GLN A 363 9.70 8.58 1.46
C GLN A 363 8.72 9.26 0.50
N SER A 364 7.51 8.70 0.39
CA SER A 364 6.41 9.40 -0.28
C SER A 364 5.42 9.91 0.76
N TRP A 365 5.21 11.22 0.76
CA TRP A 365 4.29 11.89 1.67
C TRP A 365 3.03 12.27 0.90
N VAL A 366 1.89 12.02 1.52
CA VAL A 366 0.57 12.29 0.94
C VAL A 366 0.03 13.57 1.54
N VAL A 367 -0.26 14.53 0.66
CA VAL A 367 -1.14 15.65 1.00
C VAL A 367 -2.57 15.11 1.05
N PRO A 368 -3.28 15.22 2.19
CA PRO A 368 -4.61 14.63 2.42
C PRO A 368 -5.71 15.41 1.68
N ARG A 369 -5.56 15.58 0.36
CA ARG A 369 -6.48 16.33 -0.49
C ARG A 369 -6.68 15.59 -1.81
N TYR A 370 -7.93 15.52 -2.23
CA TYR A 370 -8.32 14.93 -3.51
C TYR A 370 -8.14 15.92 -4.66
N THR A 371 -8.02 15.45 -5.90
CA THR A 371 -7.94 16.31 -7.09
C THR A 371 -9.03 17.39 -7.11
N MET A 372 -10.26 17.05 -6.70
CA MET A 372 -11.36 18.02 -6.64
C MET A 372 -11.08 19.23 -5.75
N HIS A 373 -10.27 19.08 -4.68
CA HIS A 373 -9.88 20.20 -3.81
C HIS A 373 -8.86 21.11 -4.47
N TYR A 374 -7.93 20.56 -5.27
CA TYR A 374 -6.95 21.35 -6.03
C TYR A 374 -7.61 22.25 -7.09
N LEU A 375 -8.76 21.83 -7.61
CA LEU A 375 -9.52 22.59 -8.60
C LEU A 375 -10.35 23.74 -7.97
N LEU A 376 -10.49 23.78 -6.64
CA LEU A 376 -11.23 24.82 -5.94
C LEU A 376 -10.31 26.00 -5.58
N GLN A 377 -10.55 27.17 -6.17
CA GLN A 377 -9.76 28.38 -5.94
C GLN A 377 -9.66 28.78 -4.46
N ARG A 378 -10.73 28.55 -3.68
CA ARG A 378 -10.76 28.87 -2.24
C ARG A 378 -9.78 28.04 -1.40
N GLU A 379 -9.44 26.83 -1.84
CA GLU A 379 -8.58 25.90 -1.09
C GLU A 379 -7.08 26.14 -1.39
N LYS A 380 -6.74 26.97 -2.38
CA LYS A 380 -5.35 27.21 -2.81
C LYS A 380 -4.44 27.66 -1.66
N LYS A 381 -4.95 28.51 -0.77
CA LYS A 381 -4.19 29.00 0.39
C LYS A 381 -3.83 27.86 1.34
N ASP A 382 -4.81 27.02 1.68
CA ASP A 382 -4.64 25.90 2.61
C ASP A 382 -3.77 24.80 1.99
N LEU A 383 -3.92 24.54 0.69
CA LEU A 383 -3.06 23.61 -0.05
C LEU A 383 -1.59 24.06 -0.04
N ASN A 384 -1.33 25.33 -0.34
CA ASN A 384 0.02 25.87 -0.29
C ASN A 384 0.59 25.83 1.13
N TYR A 385 -0.22 26.08 2.15
CA TYR A 385 0.21 25.94 3.54
C TYR A 385 0.64 24.49 3.87
N LEU A 386 -0.16 23.48 3.47
CA LEU A 386 0.18 22.08 3.71
C LEU A 386 1.46 21.63 3.01
N ILE A 387 1.65 22.06 1.76
CA ILE A 387 2.86 21.75 0.99
C ILE A 387 4.05 22.48 1.60
N GLU A 388 3.91 23.76 1.96
CA GLU A 388 4.96 24.55 2.61
C GLU A 388 5.39 23.94 3.94
N GLU A 389 4.44 23.52 4.79
CA GLU A 389 4.72 22.82 6.05
C GLU A 389 5.51 21.53 5.80
N ALA A 390 5.14 20.74 4.79
CA ALA A 390 5.86 19.53 4.43
C ALA A 390 7.30 19.81 3.95
N LEU A 391 7.51 20.89 3.21
CA LEU A 391 8.86 21.29 2.79
C LEU A 391 9.74 21.68 3.99
N LEU A 392 9.18 22.45 4.93
CA LEU A 392 9.90 22.84 6.15
C LEU A 392 10.19 21.64 7.05
N GLU A 393 9.23 20.69 7.17
CA GLU A 393 9.46 19.45 7.90
C GLU A 393 10.58 18.62 7.24
N ALA A 394 10.56 18.46 5.91
CA ALA A 394 11.59 17.73 5.18
C ALA A 394 12.98 18.38 5.33
N ASP A 395 13.07 19.70 5.26
CA ASP A 395 14.33 20.43 5.49
C ASP A 395 14.83 20.24 6.93
N SER A 396 13.93 20.34 7.92
CA SER A 396 14.28 20.13 9.33
C SER A 396 14.80 18.71 9.61
N LYS A 397 14.27 17.71 8.89
CA LYS A 397 14.69 16.31 8.97
C LYS A 397 15.97 16.01 8.19
N GLY A 398 16.51 16.99 7.46
CA GLY A 398 17.76 16.88 6.71
C GLY A 398 17.62 16.24 5.34
N ALA A 399 16.42 16.28 4.74
CA ALA A 399 16.25 15.85 3.36
C ALA A 399 17.15 16.67 2.42
N LYS A 400 17.56 16.06 1.31
CA LYS A 400 18.36 16.68 0.26
C LYS A 400 17.47 17.19 -0.87
N VAL A 401 16.43 16.42 -1.20
CA VAL A 401 15.54 16.70 -2.32
C VAL A 401 14.08 16.50 -1.94
N VAL A 402 13.23 17.42 -2.37
CA VAL A 402 11.78 17.21 -2.40
C VAL A 402 11.29 17.28 -3.84
N SER A 403 10.63 16.23 -4.29
CA SER A 403 9.96 16.18 -5.59
C SER A 403 8.47 16.35 -5.47
N PHE A 404 7.86 17.00 -6.47
CA PHE A 404 6.43 17.23 -6.52
C PHE A 404 5.76 16.26 -7.50
N GLY A 405 4.79 15.50 -7.01
CA GLY A 405 3.93 14.64 -7.81
C GLY A 405 2.51 15.20 -7.91
N LEU A 406 1.86 14.89 -9.03
CA LEU A 406 0.51 15.33 -9.38
C LEU A 406 0.37 16.86 -9.26
N LEU A 407 -0.78 17.36 -8.78
CA LEU A 407 -1.09 18.79 -8.74
C LEU A 407 -0.33 19.58 -7.67
N ASN A 408 0.58 18.93 -6.91
CA ASN A 408 1.45 19.62 -5.95
C ASN A 408 2.41 20.62 -6.62
N GLN A 409 2.65 20.48 -7.93
CA GLN A 409 3.46 21.39 -8.75
C GLN A 409 2.62 22.19 -9.76
N HIS A 410 1.30 22.30 -9.59
CA HIS A 410 0.48 22.99 -10.58
C HIS A 410 0.86 24.48 -10.67
N GLU A 411 1.04 25.00 -11.89
CA GLU A 411 1.51 26.37 -12.14
C GLU A 411 0.62 27.42 -11.46
N GLU A 412 -0.70 27.32 -11.62
CA GLU A 412 -1.65 28.25 -10.98
C GLU A 412 -1.74 28.13 -9.45
N LEU A 413 -1.14 27.08 -8.86
CA LEU A 413 -1.12 26.87 -7.41
C LEU A 413 0.11 27.53 -6.78
N ASN A 414 1.30 27.24 -7.31
CA ASN A 414 2.58 27.65 -6.71
C ASN A 414 3.70 27.94 -7.71
N GLY A 415 3.38 28.09 -9.00
CA GLY A 415 4.37 28.36 -10.05
C GLY A 415 5.39 27.23 -10.18
N ASN A 416 4.94 25.98 -10.22
CA ASN A 416 5.81 24.79 -10.23
C ASN A 416 6.83 24.80 -9.08
N GLY A 417 6.40 25.21 -7.88
CA GLY A 417 7.22 25.29 -6.67
C GLY A 417 8.05 26.58 -6.48
N GLU A 418 8.07 27.50 -7.46
CA GLU A 418 8.84 28.76 -7.36
C GLU A 418 8.41 29.62 -6.15
N LEU A 419 7.11 29.59 -5.82
CA LEU A 419 6.55 30.29 -4.66
C LEU A 419 7.33 30.00 -3.37
N TYR A 420 7.74 28.75 -3.15
CA TYR A 420 8.39 28.32 -1.91
C TYR A 420 9.84 28.78 -1.82
N ILE A 421 10.54 28.86 -2.96
CA ILE A 421 11.90 29.41 -3.03
C ILE A 421 11.90 30.91 -2.73
N GLN A 422 10.90 31.64 -3.25
CA GLN A 422 10.75 33.06 -2.97
C GLN A 422 10.44 33.33 -1.48
N ARG A 423 9.60 32.49 -0.86
CA ARG A 423 9.28 32.60 0.57
C ARG A 423 10.42 32.18 1.49
N HIS A 424 11.14 31.12 1.12
CA HIS A 424 12.20 30.51 1.92
C HIS A 424 13.50 30.37 1.13
N PRO A 425 14.21 31.48 0.86
CA PRO A 425 15.46 31.44 0.08
C PRO A 425 16.59 30.67 0.79
N GLN A 426 16.44 30.39 2.08
CA GLN A 426 17.42 29.71 2.93
C GLN A 426 17.26 28.17 2.93
N LEU A 427 16.30 27.62 2.17
CA LEU A 427 16.07 26.17 2.11
C LEU A 427 17.33 25.43 1.65
N ARG A 428 17.70 24.40 2.42
CA ARG A 428 18.83 23.53 2.12
C ARG A 428 18.40 22.44 1.14
N ILE A 429 17.15 22.00 1.23
CA ILE A 429 16.52 21.08 0.28
C ILE A 429 16.50 21.66 -1.14
N ARG A 430 16.66 20.79 -2.14
CA ARG A 430 16.43 21.10 -3.54
C ARG A 430 15.03 20.69 -3.96
N LEU A 431 14.33 21.61 -4.62
CA LEU A 431 12.98 21.39 -5.11
C LEU A 431 13.04 20.90 -6.55
N VAL A 432 12.32 19.83 -6.85
CA VAL A 432 12.37 19.16 -8.15
C VAL A 432 10.95 18.88 -8.62
N ASP A 433 10.48 19.70 -9.54
CA ASP A 433 9.21 19.42 -10.19
C ASP A 433 9.31 18.26 -11.17
N GLY A 434 10.51 17.95 -11.71
CA GLY A 434 10.84 16.78 -12.52
C GLY A 434 10.48 16.89 -14.00
N SER A 435 10.20 18.09 -14.48
CA SER A 435 9.75 18.38 -15.84
C SER A 435 10.75 17.95 -16.92
N SER A 436 12.05 18.06 -16.65
CA SER A 436 13.14 17.73 -17.58
C SER A 436 13.20 16.25 -17.87
N LEU A 437 13.09 15.41 -16.84
CA LEU A 437 13.03 13.96 -17.04
C LEU A 437 11.71 13.55 -17.69
N ALA A 438 10.59 14.16 -17.33
CA ALA A 438 9.31 13.91 -17.99
C ALA A 438 9.36 14.21 -19.50
N ALA A 439 9.94 15.36 -19.88
CA ALA A 439 10.18 15.71 -21.28
C ALA A 439 11.14 14.72 -21.96
N ALA A 440 12.25 14.36 -21.29
CA ALA A 440 13.24 13.43 -21.83
C ALA A 440 12.65 12.04 -22.08
N VAL A 441 11.81 11.53 -21.16
CA VAL A 441 11.10 10.26 -21.33
C VAL A 441 10.21 10.28 -22.57
N VAL A 442 9.45 11.36 -22.77
CA VAL A 442 8.58 11.48 -23.96
C VAL A 442 9.40 11.55 -25.24
N VAL A 443 10.40 12.44 -25.30
CA VAL A 443 11.25 12.61 -26.50
C VAL A 443 11.96 11.32 -26.88
N ASN A 444 12.50 10.59 -25.90
CA ASN A 444 13.19 9.31 -26.15
C ASN A 444 12.23 8.14 -26.37
N SER A 445 10.95 8.28 -26.02
CA SER A 445 9.93 7.30 -26.41
C SER A 445 9.62 7.37 -27.90
N ILE A 446 9.72 8.54 -28.54
CA ILE A 446 9.34 8.72 -29.95
C ILE A 446 10.29 7.91 -30.88
N PRO A 447 9.76 7.05 -31.77
CA PRO A 447 10.57 6.28 -32.71
C PRO A 447 11.43 7.20 -33.59
N GLN A 448 12.69 6.83 -33.84
CA GLN A 448 13.65 7.63 -34.60
C GLN A 448 13.19 7.92 -36.05
N GLU A 449 12.35 7.06 -36.62
CA GLU A 449 11.81 7.21 -37.98
C GLU A 449 10.64 8.22 -38.07
N THR A 450 10.20 8.77 -36.93
CA THR A 450 9.06 9.70 -36.89
C THR A 450 9.44 11.04 -37.52
N THR A 451 8.77 11.41 -38.61
CA THR A 451 9.00 12.68 -39.31
C THR A 451 8.07 13.80 -38.85
N GLN A 452 6.86 13.46 -38.39
CA GLN A 452 5.85 14.42 -37.96
C GLN A 452 5.14 13.96 -36.69
N VAL A 453 4.86 14.89 -35.78
CA VAL A 453 4.05 14.68 -34.57
C VAL A 453 3.00 15.79 -34.44
N LEU A 454 1.85 15.47 -33.86
CA LEU A 454 0.83 16.47 -33.50
C LEU A 454 0.97 16.84 -32.02
N LEU A 455 1.06 18.13 -31.70
CA LEU A 455 0.99 18.65 -30.34
C LEU A 455 -0.40 19.23 -30.09
N THR A 456 -1.09 18.69 -29.08
CA THR A 456 -2.47 19.05 -28.76
C THR A 456 -2.72 19.14 -27.25
N GLY A 457 -3.80 19.82 -26.85
CA GLY A 457 -4.08 20.21 -25.48
C GLY A 457 -3.31 21.46 -25.05
N ARG A 458 -3.41 21.81 -23.76
CA ARG A 458 -2.68 22.93 -23.15
C ARG A 458 -1.19 22.60 -23.08
N ILE A 459 -0.35 23.48 -23.60
CA ILE A 459 1.10 23.28 -23.61
C ILE A 459 1.69 23.80 -22.29
N SER A 460 2.13 22.88 -21.44
CA SER A 460 2.93 23.19 -20.24
C SER A 460 4.40 23.35 -20.61
N LYS A 461 5.25 23.81 -19.67
CA LYS A 461 6.71 23.90 -19.89
C LYS A 461 7.35 22.57 -20.36
N VAL A 462 6.79 21.43 -19.94
CA VAL A 462 7.20 20.09 -20.43
C VAL A 462 6.91 19.98 -21.93
N GLY A 463 5.73 20.41 -22.37
CA GLY A 463 5.35 20.45 -23.79
C GLY A 463 6.24 21.36 -24.63
N TYR A 464 6.60 22.55 -24.12
CA TYR A 464 7.57 23.44 -24.78
C TYR A 464 8.92 22.76 -24.97
N ALA A 465 9.45 22.12 -23.92
CA ALA A 465 10.73 21.41 -23.97
C ALA A 465 10.70 20.23 -24.96
N ILE A 466 9.61 19.45 -24.98
CA ILE A 466 9.44 18.36 -25.95
C ILE A 466 9.41 18.91 -27.38
N ALA A 467 8.60 19.94 -27.64
CA ALA A 467 8.49 20.54 -28.96
C ALA A 467 9.84 21.06 -29.46
N LEU A 468 10.60 21.75 -28.60
CA LEU A 468 11.91 22.28 -28.94
C LEU A 468 12.90 21.15 -29.25
N ALA A 469 12.97 20.14 -28.40
CA ALA A 469 13.88 19.01 -28.57
C ALA A 469 13.58 18.21 -29.85
N LEU A 470 12.30 18.02 -30.19
CA LEU A 470 11.89 17.34 -31.43
C LEU A 470 12.19 18.18 -32.68
N CYS A 471 11.89 19.48 -32.64
CA CYS A 471 12.24 20.40 -33.73
C CYS A 471 13.75 20.43 -34.00
N GLN A 472 14.59 20.42 -32.95
CA GLN A 472 16.06 20.36 -33.08
C GLN A 472 16.55 19.02 -33.65
N LYS A 473 15.83 17.92 -33.40
CA LYS A 473 16.08 16.61 -34.02
C LYS A 473 15.56 16.50 -35.47
N GLY A 474 14.99 17.56 -36.03
CA GLY A 474 14.47 17.58 -37.39
C GLY A 474 13.07 17.00 -37.55
N VAL A 475 12.37 16.71 -36.45
CA VAL A 475 10.98 16.25 -36.47
C VAL A 475 10.06 17.46 -36.58
N GLN A 476 9.10 17.41 -37.50
CA GLN A 476 8.11 18.48 -37.63
C GLN A 476 7.04 18.34 -36.54
N VAL A 477 6.89 19.38 -35.73
CA VAL A 477 5.88 19.47 -34.67
C VAL A 477 4.73 20.32 -35.19
N ALA A 478 3.58 19.69 -35.40
CA ALA A 478 2.37 20.35 -35.84
C ALA A 478 1.51 20.73 -34.61
N ALA A 479 1.23 22.01 -34.40
CA ALA A 479 0.35 22.47 -33.33
C ALA A 479 -1.05 22.72 -33.90
N MET A 480 -2.09 22.17 -33.27
CA MET A 480 -3.46 22.30 -33.78
C MET A 480 -4.17 23.58 -33.32
N ASN A 481 -3.92 23.99 -32.08
CA ASN A 481 -4.55 25.18 -31.52
C ASN A 481 -3.75 26.42 -31.94
N GLU A 482 -4.39 27.32 -32.68
CA GLU A 482 -3.77 28.56 -33.17
C GLU A 482 -3.21 29.41 -32.02
N ASP A 483 -3.92 29.48 -30.89
CA ASP A 483 -3.46 30.21 -29.71
C ASP A 483 -2.17 29.60 -29.15
N GLU A 484 -2.11 28.26 -29.08
CA GLU A 484 -0.94 27.55 -28.56
C GLU A 484 0.24 27.59 -29.56
N TYR A 485 -0.04 27.55 -30.86
CA TYR A 485 0.95 27.77 -31.92
C TYR A 485 1.56 29.17 -31.83
N GLN A 486 0.74 30.21 -31.65
CA GLN A 486 1.22 31.58 -31.47
C GLN A 486 2.07 31.70 -30.21
N LYS A 487 1.67 31.08 -29.09
CA LYS A 487 2.49 31.09 -27.86
C LYS A 487 3.85 30.42 -28.07
N LEU A 488 3.90 29.30 -28.80
CA LEU A 488 5.17 28.65 -29.17
C LEU A 488 6.04 29.58 -30.04
N GLN A 489 5.47 30.17 -31.08
CA GLN A 489 6.20 31.09 -31.96
C GLN A 489 6.75 32.32 -31.24
N HIS A 490 6.01 32.86 -30.27
CA HIS A 490 6.39 34.04 -29.51
C HIS A 490 7.33 33.77 -28.34
N SER A 491 7.60 32.50 -28.03
CA SER A 491 8.59 32.16 -27.00
C SER A 491 10.01 32.41 -27.52
N ASP A 492 10.96 32.64 -26.61
CA ASP A 492 12.38 32.89 -26.93
C ASP A 492 13.10 31.67 -27.56
N CYS A 493 12.38 30.57 -27.81
CA CYS A 493 12.91 29.31 -28.30
C CYS A 493 13.02 29.30 -29.84
N GLN A 494 14.16 28.86 -30.36
CA GLN A 494 14.37 28.72 -31.81
C GLN A 494 13.83 27.39 -32.33
N PHE A 495 12.52 27.33 -32.62
CA PHE A 495 11.90 26.13 -33.22
C PHE A 495 12.23 25.91 -34.71
N GLY A 496 12.81 26.92 -35.38
CA GLY A 496 13.14 26.87 -36.80
C GLY A 496 11.91 26.65 -37.68
N LYS A 497 12.10 26.00 -38.85
CA LYS A 497 11.02 25.68 -39.82
C LYS A 497 10.20 24.43 -39.46
N ASN A 498 10.53 23.78 -38.35
CA ASN A 498 9.96 22.48 -37.98
C ASN A 498 8.69 22.62 -37.13
N LEU A 499 8.38 23.83 -36.62
CA LEU A 499 7.09 24.11 -36.00
C LEU A 499 6.10 24.60 -37.06
N VAL A 500 4.96 23.91 -37.19
CA VAL A 500 3.91 24.25 -38.17
C VAL A 500 2.53 24.27 -37.53
N LEU A 501 1.63 25.07 -38.09
CA LEU A 501 0.21 25.00 -37.77
C LEU A 501 -0.39 23.79 -38.50
N ALA A 502 -1.07 22.91 -37.76
CA ALA A 502 -1.65 21.70 -38.34
C ALA A 502 -2.90 22.02 -39.17
N GLU A 503 -2.93 21.55 -40.43
CA GLU A 503 -4.12 21.66 -41.30
C GLU A 503 -5.11 20.49 -41.10
N ASN A 504 -4.59 19.34 -40.64
CA ASN A 504 -5.32 18.09 -40.45
C ASN A 504 -4.80 17.33 -39.22
N TYR A 505 -5.48 16.22 -38.88
CA TYR A 505 -5.21 15.36 -37.72
C TYR A 505 -4.56 14.02 -38.13
N ASP A 506 -3.87 14.00 -39.27
CA ASP A 506 -3.42 12.76 -39.91
C ASP A 506 -2.11 12.21 -39.32
N GLN A 507 -1.46 12.94 -38.42
CA GLN A 507 -0.20 12.52 -37.79
C GLN A 507 -0.43 11.28 -36.93
N LYS A 508 0.44 10.27 -37.11
CA LYS A 508 0.35 8.99 -36.39
C LYS A 508 0.60 9.13 -34.88
N ILE A 509 1.41 10.09 -34.45
CA ILE A 509 1.78 10.28 -33.04
C ILE A 509 1.27 11.62 -32.53
N TRP A 510 0.49 11.58 -31.47
CA TRP A 510 -0.08 12.76 -30.81
C TRP A 510 0.57 12.94 -29.44
N LEU A 511 1.26 14.05 -29.25
CA LEU A 511 1.75 14.53 -27.98
C LEU A 511 0.62 15.24 -27.25
N VAL A 512 0.19 14.69 -26.13
CA VAL A 512 -1.05 15.10 -25.45
C VAL A 512 -0.74 15.87 -24.16
N GLY A 513 -1.15 17.13 -24.15
CA GLY A 513 -1.21 18.00 -22.98
C GLY A 513 -2.54 17.90 -22.22
N GLU A 514 -2.69 18.74 -21.20
CA GLU A 514 -3.93 18.76 -20.41
C GLU A 514 -5.10 19.30 -21.24
N GLY A 515 -6.32 18.88 -20.91
CA GLY A 515 -7.53 19.40 -21.56
C GLY A 515 -7.88 18.79 -22.92
N LEU A 516 -7.25 17.68 -23.33
CA LEU A 516 -7.64 16.93 -24.53
C LEU A 516 -9.14 16.55 -24.48
N THR A 517 -9.92 17.05 -25.43
CA THR A 517 -11.36 16.86 -25.46
C THR A 517 -11.78 15.57 -26.18
N ASP A 518 -12.95 15.04 -25.83
CA ASP A 518 -13.55 13.90 -26.54
C ASP A 518 -13.74 14.21 -28.05
N LYS A 519 -14.05 15.46 -28.40
CA LYS A 519 -14.23 15.90 -29.80
C LYS A 519 -12.92 15.87 -30.60
N GLU A 520 -11.80 16.23 -29.99
CA GLU A 520 -10.48 16.16 -30.64
C GLU A 520 -10.04 14.71 -30.82
N GLN A 521 -10.25 13.87 -29.81
CA GLN A 521 -9.92 12.45 -29.91
C GLN A 521 -10.66 11.77 -31.06
N LEU A 522 -11.94 12.09 -31.28
CA LEU A 522 -12.74 11.53 -32.38
C LEU A 522 -12.20 11.86 -33.78
N LYS A 523 -11.31 12.84 -33.91
CA LYS A 523 -10.67 13.19 -35.19
C LYS A 523 -9.42 12.36 -35.49
N ALA A 524 -8.93 11.59 -34.52
CA ALA A 524 -7.75 10.76 -34.71
C ALA A 524 -8.01 9.61 -35.69
N THR A 525 -7.04 9.35 -36.55
CA THR A 525 -7.09 8.23 -37.50
C THR A 525 -6.82 6.90 -36.77
N LYS A 526 -7.29 5.80 -37.36
CA LYS A 526 -7.05 4.46 -36.81
C LYS A 526 -5.55 4.18 -36.69
N GLY A 527 -5.14 3.64 -35.55
CA GLY A 527 -3.72 3.37 -35.25
C GLY A 527 -2.93 4.56 -34.73
N THR A 528 -3.59 5.71 -34.47
CA THR A 528 -2.95 6.86 -33.80
C THR A 528 -2.45 6.47 -32.42
N VAL A 529 -1.25 6.95 -32.07
CA VAL A 529 -0.58 6.75 -30.79
C VAL A 529 -0.64 8.04 -29.98
N PHE A 530 -1.40 8.04 -28.90
CA PHE A 530 -1.47 9.13 -27.93
C PHE A 530 -0.36 8.97 -26.90
N VAL A 531 0.59 9.90 -26.89
CA VAL A 531 1.71 9.97 -25.94
C VAL A 531 1.50 11.17 -25.02
N PRO A 532 0.94 10.97 -23.81
CA PRO A 532 0.74 12.05 -22.88
C PRO A 532 2.07 12.53 -22.28
N PHE A 533 2.21 13.83 -22.10
CA PHE A 533 3.26 14.46 -21.29
C PHE A 533 2.71 15.04 -19.97
N THR A 534 1.47 14.69 -19.63
CA THR A 534 0.74 15.13 -18.45
C THR A 534 0.92 14.18 -17.26
N GLN A 535 0.70 14.71 -16.06
CA GLN A 535 0.72 13.92 -14.83
C GLN A 535 -0.49 13.01 -14.64
N PHE A 536 -1.57 13.23 -15.37
CA PHE A 536 -2.76 12.37 -15.37
C PHE A 536 -2.94 11.72 -16.74
N PRO A 537 -3.41 10.46 -16.82
CA PRO A 537 -3.59 9.78 -18.08
C PRO A 537 -4.81 10.38 -18.81
N PRO A 538 -4.75 10.50 -20.15
CA PRO A 538 -5.91 10.93 -20.92
C PRO A 538 -7.03 9.87 -20.84
N LYS A 539 -8.27 10.33 -20.99
CA LYS A 539 -9.42 9.44 -21.13
C LYS A 539 -9.28 8.64 -22.43
N LYS A 540 -9.36 7.31 -22.33
CA LYS A 540 -9.27 6.40 -23.48
C LYS A 540 -10.64 6.28 -24.15
N LEU A 541 -10.87 7.01 -25.24
CA LEU A 541 -12.14 7.02 -25.97
C LEU A 541 -12.17 6.03 -27.14
N LEU A 542 -11.10 6.00 -27.95
CA LEU A 542 -11.03 5.20 -29.17
C LEU A 542 -10.38 3.84 -28.92
N LYS A 543 -11.04 2.74 -29.28
CA LYS A 543 -10.48 1.38 -29.12
C LYS A 543 -9.43 1.04 -30.17
N ASP A 544 -9.51 1.68 -31.33
CA ASP A 544 -8.66 1.46 -32.50
C ASP A 544 -7.39 2.31 -32.48
N CYS A 545 -7.10 2.98 -31.36
CA CYS A 545 -5.92 3.82 -31.13
C CYS A 545 -5.13 3.31 -29.91
N TYR A 546 -3.85 3.63 -29.87
CA TYR A 546 -2.97 3.27 -28.77
C TYR A 546 -2.80 4.44 -27.81
N TYR A 547 -2.93 4.18 -26.51
CA TYR A 547 -2.73 5.18 -25.47
C TYR A 547 -1.53 4.78 -24.64
N HIS A 548 -0.43 5.50 -24.81
CA HIS A 548 0.74 5.34 -23.99
C HIS A 548 0.45 5.81 -22.55
N THR A 549 1.27 5.33 -21.61
CA THR A 549 1.24 5.79 -20.23
C THR A 549 1.81 7.20 -20.10
N THR A 550 1.41 7.90 -19.04
CA THR A 550 2.09 9.11 -18.56
C THR A 550 3.59 8.86 -18.41
N PRO A 551 4.45 9.90 -18.54
CA PRO A 551 5.89 9.79 -18.40
C PRO A 551 6.28 8.99 -17.14
N ALA A 552 6.88 7.83 -17.35
CA ALA A 552 7.17 6.88 -16.31
C ALA A 552 8.28 5.92 -16.74
N MET A 553 8.95 5.32 -15.76
CA MET A 553 10.09 4.42 -15.98
C MET A 553 9.99 3.20 -15.05
N VAL A 554 10.53 2.08 -15.52
CA VAL A 554 10.67 0.86 -14.73
C VAL A 554 11.75 1.08 -13.69
N ALA A 555 11.42 0.84 -12.42
CA ALA A 555 12.34 0.95 -11.31
C ALA A 555 13.35 -0.22 -11.29
N PRO A 556 14.64 0.06 -11.04
CA PRO A 556 15.69 -0.97 -10.97
C PRO A 556 15.43 -1.96 -9.84
N LYS A 557 16.00 -3.18 -9.95
CA LYS A 557 15.85 -4.23 -8.92
C LYS A 557 16.46 -3.85 -7.58
N SER A 558 17.49 -2.99 -7.57
CA SER A 558 18.14 -2.47 -6.36
C SER A 558 17.30 -1.48 -5.56
N LEU A 559 16.13 -1.06 -6.09
CA LEU A 559 15.15 -0.31 -5.32
C LEU A 559 14.27 -1.27 -4.51
N ASP A 560 14.43 -1.20 -3.19
CA ASP A 560 13.84 -2.10 -2.21
C ASP A 560 12.54 -1.56 -1.60
N ASN A 561 11.78 -2.46 -0.96
CA ASN A 561 10.50 -2.17 -0.31
C ASN A 561 9.43 -1.63 -1.27
N ILE A 562 9.39 -2.14 -2.51
CA ILE A 562 8.38 -1.79 -3.51
C ILE A 562 7.31 -2.88 -3.58
N HIS A 563 6.14 -2.56 -3.07
CA HIS A 563 4.98 -3.46 -3.00
C HIS A 563 3.63 -2.76 -3.22
N SER A 564 3.66 -1.48 -3.57
CA SER A 564 2.53 -0.66 -4.02
C SER A 564 2.79 -0.12 -5.43
N CYS A 565 1.72 -0.04 -6.24
CA CYS A 565 1.71 0.67 -7.51
C CYS A 565 1.56 2.18 -7.28
N GLU A 566 2.27 2.98 -8.06
CA GLU A 566 2.10 4.43 -8.07
C GLU A 566 0.90 4.79 -8.96
N ASN A 567 -0.26 5.07 -8.34
CA ASN A 567 -1.49 5.39 -9.03
C ASN A 567 -1.88 4.32 -10.08
N TRP A 568 -2.00 4.68 -11.35
CA TRP A 568 -2.35 3.80 -12.48
C TRP A 568 -1.13 3.10 -13.11
N LEU A 569 0.08 3.32 -12.59
CA LEU A 569 1.29 2.72 -13.14
C LEU A 569 1.39 1.24 -12.78
N ALA A 570 2.03 0.46 -13.66
CA ALA A 570 2.26 -0.95 -13.47
C ALA A 570 3.17 -1.23 -12.25
N ARG A 571 3.22 -2.50 -11.82
CA ARG A 571 4.12 -2.91 -10.73
C ARG A 571 5.57 -2.58 -11.08
N ARG A 572 6.30 -2.01 -10.12
CA ARG A 572 7.67 -1.51 -10.29
C ARG A 572 7.83 -0.44 -11.39
N VAL A 573 6.78 0.32 -11.68
CA VAL A 573 6.86 1.50 -12.55
C VAL A 573 6.61 2.75 -11.70
N MET A 574 7.48 3.75 -11.83
CA MET A 574 7.40 5.03 -11.12
C MET A 574 7.26 6.17 -12.12
N SER A 575 6.59 7.25 -11.69
CA SER A 575 6.45 8.42 -12.54
C SER A 575 7.80 9.11 -12.77
N ALA A 576 7.97 9.72 -13.94
CA ALA A 576 9.20 10.45 -14.27
C ALA A 576 9.50 11.55 -13.24
N TRP A 577 8.48 12.21 -12.70
CA TRP A 577 8.63 13.25 -11.67
C TRP A 577 9.21 12.71 -10.36
N ARG A 578 8.76 11.53 -9.92
CA ARG A 578 9.35 10.85 -8.76
C ARG A 578 10.78 10.40 -9.02
N VAL A 579 11.04 9.82 -10.20
CA VAL A 579 12.38 9.37 -10.59
C VAL A 579 13.36 10.55 -10.67
N ALA A 580 12.93 11.71 -11.16
CA ALA A 580 13.76 12.92 -11.23
C ALA A 580 14.26 13.35 -9.84
N GLY A 581 13.37 13.35 -8.84
CA GLY A 581 13.75 13.63 -7.46
C GLY A 581 14.78 12.65 -6.92
N ILE A 582 14.64 11.37 -7.25
CA ILE A 582 15.59 10.32 -6.86
C ILE A 582 16.96 10.55 -7.50
N VAL A 583 17.00 10.79 -8.81
CA VAL A 583 18.23 11.01 -9.57
C VAL A 583 18.95 12.27 -9.13
N HIS A 584 18.23 13.37 -8.87
CA HIS A 584 18.83 14.59 -8.31
C HIS A 584 19.51 14.33 -6.96
N GLY A 585 18.89 13.51 -6.11
CA GLY A 585 19.47 13.14 -4.82
C GLY A 585 20.67 12.19 -4.92
N LEU A 586 20.70 11.28 -5.90
CA LEU A 586 21.82 10.38 -6.17
C LEU A 586 23.04 11.13 -6.71
N GLU A 587 22.80 12.02 -7.67
CA GLU A 587 23.84 12.80 -8.32
C GLU A 587 24.31 13.99 -7.47
N GLY A 588 23.56 14.34 -6.42
CA GLY A 588 23.88 15.46 -5.55
C GLY A 588 23.81 16.82 -6.28
N TRP A 589 22.97 16.94 -7.31
CA TRP A 589 22.86 18.17 -8.07
C TRP A 589 22.30 19.30 -7.22
N ASN A 590 23.10 20.35 -7.06
CA ASN A 590 22.77 21.51 -6.23
C ASN A 590 21.94 22.55 -6.99
N VAL A 591 20.83 22.12 -7.61
CA VAL A 591 19.97 22.96 -8.44
C VAL A 591 18.50 22.78 -8.07
N HIS A 592 17.74 23.86 -8.12
CA HIS A 592 16.29 23.79 -8.08
C HIS A 592 15.76 23.62 -9.50
N GLU A 593 14.87 22.66 -9.69
CA GLU A 593 14.07 22.52 -10.90
C GLU A 593 12.63 22.91 -10.53
N CYS A 594 12.33 24.20 -10.64
CA CYS A 594 11.04 24.80 -10.30
C CYS A 594 10.77 26.04 -11.18
N GLY A 595 9.55 26.57 -11.13
CA GLY A 595 9.18 27.71 -11.98
C GLY A 595 9.22 27.35 -13.45
N GLN A 596 9.81 28.23 -14.27
CA GLN A 596 10.09 27.97 -15.69
C GLN A 596 11.48 27.36 -15.94
N THR A 597 12.27 27.16 -14.88
CA THR A 597 13.61 26.59 -15.02
C THR A 597 13.52 25.11 -15.37
N MET A 598 14.31 24.69 -16.37
CA MET A 598 14.49 23.31 -16.79
C MET A 598 15.94 22.91 -16.55
N PHE A 599 16.16 21.68 -16.09
CA PHE A 599 17.48 21.06 -16.05
C PHE A 599 17.84 20.49 -17.43
N SER A 600 19.09 20.05 -17.61
CA SER A 600 19.52 19.44 -18.87
C SER A 600 18.85 18.08 -19.07
N MET A 601 18.02 17.98 -20.12
CA MET A 601 17.31 16.75 -20.50
C MET A 601 18.27 15.59 -20.77
N ASP A 602 19.38 15.84 -21.48
CA ASP A 602 20.37 14.81 -21.78
C ASP A 602 21.07 14.31 -20.52
N LYS A 603 21.51 15.22 -19.64
CA LYS A 603 22.18 14.85 -18.38
C LYS A 603 21.26 14.04 -17.46
N VAL A 604 20.00 14.48 -17.28
CA VAL A 604 19.06 13.73 -16.43
C VAL A 604 18.70 12.38 -17.05
N TRP A 605 18.55 12.31 -18.36
CA TRP A 605 18.29 11.06 -19.07
C TRP A 605 19.43 10.06 -18.90
N GLU A 606 20.66 10.46 -19.19
CA GLU A 606 21.85 9.61 -19.05
C GLU A 606 22.03 9.12 -17.62
N ALA A 607 21.94 10.02 -16.63
CA ALA A 607 22.02 9.65 -15.22
C ALA A 607 20.92 8.67 -14.81
N THR A 608 19.70 8.87 -15.30
CA THR A 608 18.57 7.99 -14.99
C THR A 608 18.81 6.56 -15.50
N LEU A 609 19.33 6.42 -16.73
CA LEU A 609 19.71 5.12 -17.29
C LEU A 609 20.88 4.49 -16.54
N LEU A 610 21.90 5.28 -16.15
CA LEU A 610 23.06 4.82 -15.37
C LEU A 610 22.65 4.22 -14.02
N HIS A 611 21.65 4.80 -13.35
CA HIS A 611 21.08 4.26 -12.11
C HIS A 611 20.11 3.09 -12.33
N GLY A 612 19.95 2.62 -13.56
CA GLY A 612 19.21 1.40 -13.90
C GLY A 612 17.70 1.57 -14.04
N PHE A 613 17.19 2.81 -14.09
CA PHE A 613 15.81 3.04 -14.49
C PHE A 613 15.66 2.85 -15.99
N CYS A 614 14.69 2.06 -16.42
CA CYS A 614 14.50 1.75 -17.85
C CYS A 614 13.25 2.45 -18.39
N PRO A 615 13.29 2.99 -19.63
CA PRO A 615 12.10 3.52 -20.26
C PRO A 615 11.09 2.42 -20.56
N LEU A 616 9.82 2.80 -20.58
CA LEU A 616 8.75 1.93 -21.02
C LEU A 616 8.75 1.88 -22.55
N SER A 617 8.75 0.67 -23.11
CA SER A 617 8.64 0.51 -24.56
C SER A 617 7.25 0.94 -25.03
N LEU A 618 7.21 1.80 -26.05
CA LEU A 618 6.00 2.04 -26.82
C LEU A 618 5.52 0.70 -27.41
N SER A 619 4.39 0.18 -26.93
CA SER A 619 3.70 -0.92 -27.58
C SER A 619 2.99 -0.37 -28.83
N ILE A 620 3.70 -0.38 -29.96
CA ILE A 620 3.16 0.00 -31.28
C ILE A 620 2.55 -1.21 -31.98
#